data_AF-A0A6P0XQE4-F1
#
_entry.id   AF-A0A6P0XQE4-F1
#
_cell.length_a   1.000
_cell.length_b   1.000
_cell.length_c   1.000
_cell.angle_alpha   90.00
_cell.angle_beta   90.00
_cell.angle_gamma   90.00
#
_symmetry.space_group_name_H-M   'P 1'
#
loop_
_entity.id
_entity.type
_entity.pdbx_description
1 polymer ?
#
loop_
_entity_poly.entity_id
_entity_poly.type
_entity_poly.pdbx_seq_one_letter_code
_entity_poly.pdbx_strand_id
1 'polypeptide(L)'
;MKFQKFSTTLLSSLLLGLIVSSGIVLFPKLTLAQERDKTPDELTDILKKIDRAASRQDLEDVMDFYSNDFTNSDGLNRENLSEALSKFWQLYQSVKYRTEVKSWETDGDAIV
;
A
#
# COMPACT_ATOMS: atom_id res chain seq x y z
N MET A 1 -13.91 -79.56 -38.59
CA MET A 1 -12.60 -79.17 -38.03
C MET A 1 -12.39 -77.69 -38.35
N LYS A 2 -12.20 -76.84 -37.33
CA LYS A 2 -10.90 -76.21 -37.02
C LYS A 2 -10.42 -75.32 -38.19
N PHE A 3 -10.06 -74.05 -38.04
CA PHE A 3 -9.54 -73.37 -36.86
C PHE A 3 -9.35 -71.88 -37.16
N GLN A 4 -9.26 -71.13 -36.07
CA GLN A 4 -8.34 -70.03 -35.84
C GLN A 4 -8.66 -68.65 -36.43
N LYS A 5 -9.03 -67.83 -35.46
CA LYS A 5 -9.17 -66.38 -35.42
C LYS A 5 -7.82 -65.67 -35.49
N PHE A 6 -7.97 -64.35 -35.68
CA PHE A 6 -7.07 -63.25 -35.33
C PHE A 6 -5.95 -62.99 -36.33
N SER A 7 -5.85 -61.77 -36.84
CA SER A 7 -5.29 -60.67 -36.03
C SER A 7 -5.38 -59.34 -36.77
N THR A 8 -5.45 -58.31 -35.95
CA THR A 8 -5.45 -56.87 -36.20
C THR A 8 -4.23 -56.37 -36.97
N THR A 9 -4.43 -55.38 -37.85
CA THR A 9 -3.40 -54.40 -38.22
C THR A 9 -3.99 -53.00 -38.25
N LEU A 10 -3.23 -52.09 -37.65
CA LEU A 10 -3.43 -50.66 -37.54
C LEU A 10 -3.01 -49.94 -38.83
N LEU A 11 -3.67 -48.79 -39.06
CA LEU A 11 -3.25 -47.55 -39.74
C LEU A 11 -3.73 -47.23 -41.16
N SER A 12 -4.11 -45.93 -41.26
CA SER A 12 -4.34 -45.06 -42.44
C SER A 12 -5.78 -45.05 -42.97
N SER A 13 -6.47 -43.94 -43.21
CA SER A 13 -6.28 -42.50 -42.97
C SER A 13 -7.57 -41.79 -43.49
N LEU A 14 -7.82 -40.58 -42.97
CA LEU A 14 -8.54 -39.47 -43.63
C LEU A 14 -10.09 -39.55 -43.77
N LEU A 15 -10.80 -38.70 -43.02
CA LEU A 15 -11.69 -37.65 -43.57
C LEU A 15 -12.33 -36.77 -42.47
N LEU A 16 -12.07 -35.45 -42.60
CA LEU A 16 -12.91 -34.29 -42.30
C LEU A 16 -13.85 -34.31 -41.06
N GLY A 17 -13.51 -33.48 -40.08
CA GLY A 17 -14.44 -32.91 -39.10
C GLY A 17 -14.01 -31.48 -38.76
N LEU A 18 -14.79 -30.50 -39.21
CA LEU A 18 -14.68 -29.07 -38.90
C LEU A 18 -14.83 -28.78 -37.39
N ILE A 19 -14.62 -27.50 -37.04
CA ILE A 19 -14.99 -26.76 -35.81
C ILE A 19 -14.11 -27.09 -34.58
N VAL A 20 -13.45 -26.19 -33.86
CA VAL A 20 -13.57 -24.75 -33.59
C VAL A 20 -12.15 -24.21 -33.39
N SER A 21 -11.78 -23.10 -34.04
CA SER A 21 -10.61 -22.32 -33.62
C SER A 21 -10.91 -21.72 -32.25
N SER A 22 -10.48 -22.39 -31.18
CA SER A 22 -10.51 -21.83 -29.83
C SER A 22 -9.61 -20.60 -29.83
N GLY A 23 -10.22 -19.44 -30.02
CA GLY A 23 -9.57 -18.15 -29.87
C GLY A 23 -9.00 -18.10 -28.45
N ILE A 24 -7.68 -18.14 -28.35
CA ILE A 24 -7.00 -17.60 -27.18
C ILE A 24 -7.17 -16.10 -27.33
N VAL A 25 -8.30 -15.60 -26.85
CA VAL A 25 -8.50 -14.18 -26.64
C VAL A 25 -7.56 -13.85 -25.49
N LEU A 26 -6.37 -13.36 -25.83
CA LEU A 26 -5.43 -12.79 -24.89
C LEU A 26 -6.11 -11.52 -24.36
N PHE A 27 -7.02 -11.66 -23.38
CA PHE A 27 -7.55 -10.50 -22.69
C PHE A 27 -6.37 -9.87 -21.97
N PRO A 28 -5.91 -8.66 -22.36
CA PRO A 28 -5.01 -7.94 -21.48
C PRO A 28 -5.77 -7.79 -20.18
N LYS A 29 -5.19 -8.26 -19.08
CA LYS A 29 -5.72 -7.98 -17.74
C LYS A 29 -5.60 -6.47 -17.58
N LEU A 30 -6.66 -5.76 -17.94
CA LEU A 30 -6.79 -4.32 -17.74
C LEU A 30 -6.89 -4.14 -16.24
N THR A 31 -5.74 -3.96 -15.60
CA THR A 31 -5.68 -3.48 -14.23
C THR A 31 -6.20 -2.05 -14.28
N LEU A 32 -7.44 -1.84 -13.86
CA LEU A 32 -7.92 -0.49 -13.58
C LEU A 32 -7.01 0.08 -12.49
N ALA A 33 -6.49 1.28 -12.72
CA ALA A 33 -5.84 2.02 -11.66
C ALA A 33 -6.86 2.15 -10.53
N GLN A 34 -6.57 1.54 -9.38
CA GLN A 34 -7.41 1.66 -8.21
C GLN A 34 -7.56 3.16 -7.92
N GLU A 35 -8.81 3.62 -7.83
CA GLU A 35 -9.11 4.99 -7.41
C GLU A 35 -8.32 5.23 -6.13
N ARG A 36 -7.53 6.32 -6.06
CA ARG A 36 -6.75 6.61 -4.85
C ARG A 36 -7.74 6.67 -3.71
N ASP A 37 -7.64 5.69 -2.81
CA ASP A 37 -8.51 5.62 -1.66
C ASP A 37 -8.40 6.95 -0.93
N LYS A 38 -9.53 7.67 -0.83
CA LYS A 38 -9.55 9.01 -0.26
C LYS A 38 -8.96 8.92 1.14
N THR A 39 -7.92 9.70 1.43
CA THR A 39 -7.31 9.74 2.76
C THR A 39 -8.40 9.93 3.81
N PRO A 40 -8.44 9.12 4.88
CA PRO A 40 -9.43 9.27 5.94
C PRO A 40 -9.43 10.70 6.45
N ASP A 41 -10.64 11.25 6.65
CA ASP A 41 -10.79 12.64 7.08
C ASP A 41 -10.14 12.85 8.45
N GLU A 42 -10.20 11.85 9.34
CA GLU A 42 -9.54 11.86 10.64
C GLU A 42 -8.01 11.96 10.53
N LEU A 43 -7.38 11.14 9.69
CA LEU A 43 -5.92 11.21 9.45
C LEU A 43 -5.54 12.59 8.91
N THR A 44 -6.32 13.09 7.95
CA THR A 44 -6.09 14.42 7.36
C THR A 44 -6.15 15.53 8.42
N ASP A 45 -7.10 15.46 9.34
CA ASP A 45 -7.29 16.47 10.37
C ASP A 45 -6.23 16.40 11.47
N ILE A 46 -5.79 15.20 11.86
CA ILE A 46 -4.67 15.02 12.80
C ILE A 46 -3.40 15.65 12.21
N LEU A 47 -3.05 15.30 10.97
CA LEU A 47 -1.86 15.83 10.29
C LEU A 47 -1.89 17.37 10.19
N LYS A 48 -3.05 17.96 9.85
CA LYS A 48 -3.20 19.42 9.82
C LYS A 48 -2.98 20.09 11.18
N LYS A 49 -3.41 19.44 12.29
CA LYS A 49 -3.20 19.99 13.63
C LYS A 49 -1.73 19.94 14.03
N ILE A 50 -1.05 18.81 13.75
CA ILE A 50 0.40 18.66 13.95
C ILE A 50 1.16 19.71 13.13
N ASP A 51 0.88 19.82 11.82
CA ASP A 51 1.51 20.81 10.93
C ASP A 51 1.33 22.24 11.46
N ARG A 52 0.15 22.57 11.96
CA ARG A 52 -0.15 23.90 12.52
C ARG A 52 0.64 24.16 13.79
N ALA A 53 0.62 23.24 14.75
CA ALA A 53 1.37 23.35 16.01
C ALA A 53 2.87 23.50 15.73
N ALA A 54 3.43 22.61 14.92
CA ALA A 54 4.84 22.65 14.54
C ALA A 54 5.20 23.93 13.77
N SER A 55 4.32 24.40 12.88
CA SER A 55 4.53 25.67 12.16
C SER A 55 4.47 26.90 13.05
N ARG A 56 3.78 26.83 14.20
CA ARG A 56 3.81 27.86 15.24
C ARG A 56 4.99 27.71 16.20
N GLN A 57 5.77 26.64 16.06
CA GLN A 57 6.83 26.25 16.99
C GLN A 57 6.30 26.09 18.42
N ASP A 58 5.06 25.60 18.52
CA ASP A 58 4.35 25.40 19.77
C ASP A 58 4.70 24.01 20.31
N LEU A 59 5.74 23.95 21.15
CA LEU A 59 6.31 22.68 21.61
C LEU A 59 5.32 21.86 22.42
N GLU A 60 4.54 22.51 23.29
CA GLU A 60 3.55 21.85 24.13
C GLU A 60 2.46 21.21 23.26
N ASP A 61 1.86 21.99 22.34
CA ASP A 61 0.84 21.50 21.41
C ASP A 61 1.35 20.34 20.53
N VAL A 62 2.63 20.36 20.10
CA VAL A 62 3.20 19.26 19.32
C VAL A 62 3.34 18.00 20.16
N MET A 63 3.82 18.14 21.40
CA MET A 63 4.09 17.00 22.27
C MET A 63 2.81 16.33 22.81
N ASP A 64 1.64 16.97 22.69
CA ASP A 64 0.33 16.37 23.00
C ASP A 64 -0.11 15.29 22.00
N PHE A 65 0.47 15.26 20.79
CA PHE A 65 0.22 14.19 19.81
C PHE A 65 1.03 12.92 20.09
N TYR A 66 1.97 12.97 21.04
CA TYR A 66 2.84 11.85 21.38
C TYR A 66 2.49 11.32 22.77
N SER A 67 2.29 10.01 22.88
CA SER A 67 1.99 9.37 24.16
C SER A 67 3.11 9.56 25.18
N ASN A 68 2.79 9.49 26.47
CA ASN A 68 3.78 9.64 27.55
C ASN A 68 4.88 8.56 27.53
N ASP A 69 4.59 7.40 26.94
CA ASP A 69 5.48 6.26 26.73
C ASP A 69 6.04 6.18 25.30
N PHE A 70 5.93 7.27 24.51
CA PHE A 70 6.37 7.31 23.12
C PHE A 70 7.82 6.88 22.97
N THR A 71 8.03 5.93 22.06
CA THR A 71 9.31 5.51 21.50
C THR A 71 9.14 5.20 20.02
N ASN A 72 10.21 5.30 19.22
CA ASN A 72 10.20 4.88 17.82
C ASN A 72 11.43 4.03 17.44
N SER A 73 11.41 3.46 16.23
CA SER A 73 12.50 2.63 15.70
C SER A 73 13.82 3.35 15.51
N ASP A 74 13.80 4.68 15.46
CA ASP A 74 14.98 5.53 15.26
C ASP A 74 15.67 5.87 16.59
N GLY A 75 15.15 5.37 17.71
CA GLY A 75 15.68 5.62 19.06
C GLY A 75 15.20 6.95 19.67
N LEU A 76 14.20 7.60 19.08
CA LEU A 76 13.54 8.73 19.71
C LEU A 76 12.61 8.26 20.81
N ASN A 77 12.56 9.03 21.88
CA ASN A 77 11.58 8.96 22.95
C ASN A 77 10.96 10.35 23.14
N ARG A 78 9.93 10.45 23.99
CA ARG A 78 9.21 11.73 24.18
C ARG A 78 10.13 12.87 24.62
N GLU A 79 11.07 12.59 25.51
CA GLU A 79 12.00 13.59 26.06
C GLU A 79 12.98 14.09 24.99
N ASN A 80 13.67 13.17 24.30
CA ASN A 80 14.68 13.54 23.32
C ASN A 80 14.08 14.15 22.04
N LEU A 81 12.84 13.80 21.67
CA LEU A 81 12.10 14.45 20.59
C LEU A 81 11.79 15.91 20.94
N SER A 82 11.28 16.15 22.16
CA SER A 82 10.99 17.50 22.65
C SER A 82 12.24 18.37 22.67
N GLU A 83 13.36 17.83 23.18
CA GLU A 83 14.64 18.53 23.20
C GLU A 83 15.16 18.83 21.77
N ALA A 84 15.05 17.86 20.85
CA ALA A 84 15.47 18.02 19.47
C ALA A 84 14.66 19.11 18.73
N LEU A 85 13.33 19.12 18.89
CA LEU A 85 12.46 20.14 18.30
C LEU A 85 12.79 21.54 18.84
N SER A 86 12.97 21.67 20.15
CA SER A 86 13.34 22.94 20.79
C SER A 86 14.65 23.50 20.23
N LYS A 87 15.70 22.67 20.15
CA LYS A 87 17.00 23.06 19.56
C LYS A 87 16.87 23.40 18.07
N PHE A 88 16.11 22.61 17.32
CA PHE A 88 15.91 22.85 15.89
C PHE A 88 15.22 24.20 15.64
N TRP A 89 14.16 24.54 16.37
CA TRP A 89 13.45 25.80 16.20
C TRP A 89 14.23 27.03 16.64
N GLN A 90 15.16 26.90 17.59
CA GLN A 90 16.10 27.98 17.93
C GLN A 90 16.99 28.35 16.73
N LEU A 91 17.42 27.35 15.94
CA LEU A 91 18.24 27.53 14.75
C LEU A 91 17.42 28.00 13.53
N TYR A 92 16.18 27.53 13.41
CA TYR A 92 15.32 27.76 12.24
C TYR A 92 13.99 28.42 12.64
N GLN A 93 14.05 29.70 13.00
CA GLN A 93 12.93 30.46 13.60
C GLN A 93 11.72 30.69 12.67
N SER A 94 11.87 30.50 11.37
CA SER A 94 10.82 30.76 10.37
C SER A 94 10.32 29.50 9.65
N VAL A 95 10.73 28.31 10.09
CA VAL A 95 10.31 27.04 9.47
C VAL A 95 8.79 26.86 9.54
N LYS A 96 8.22 26.29 8.48
CA LYS A 96 6.79 25.94 8.37
C LYS A 96 6.68 24.53 7.81
N TYR A 97 5.67 23.81 8.26
CA TYR A 97 5.43 22.41 7.94
C TYR A 97 4.16 22.27 7.11
N ARG A 98 4.19 21.29 6.19
CA ARG A 98 3.04 20.86 5.41
C ARG A 98 3.23 19.40 5.06
N THR A 99 2.23 18.59 5.38
CA THR A 99 2.19 17.18 5.04
C THR A 99 1.28 16.95 3.84
N GLU A 100 1.70 16.08 2.92
CA GLU A 100 0.89 15.59 1.81
C GLU A 100 0.88 14.06 1.84
N VAL A 101 -0.30 13.46 2.08
CA VAL A 101 -0.46 12.01 2.12
C VAL A 101 -0.40 11.45 0.69
N LYS A 102 0.60 10.61 0.42
CA LYS A 102 0.79 9.95 -0.88
C LYS A 102 0.12 8.58 -0.95
N SER A 103 0.17 7.86 0.17
CA SER A 103 -0.43 6.56 0.39
C SER A 103 -0.78 6.42 1.87
N TRP A 104 -1.73 5.54 2.17
CA TRP A 104 -2.09 5.14 3.52
C TRP A 104 -2.68 3.73 3.44
N GLU A 105 -2.60 3.00 4.54
CA GLU A 105 -3.29 1.72 4.72
C GLU A 105 -3.72 1.53 6.18
N THR A 106 -4.57 0.55 6.43
CA THR A 106 -4.96 0.15 7.79
C THR A 106 -4.19 -1.11 8.16
N ASP A 107 -3.41 -1.05 9.23
CA ASP A 107 -2.69 -2.19 9.81
C ASP A 107 -3.27 -2.50 11.20
N GLY A 108 -4.18 -3.48 11.24
CA GLY A 108 -4.95 -3.79 12.45
C GLY A 108 -5.82 -2.60 12.87
N ASP A 109 -5.55 -2.06 14.06
CA ASP A 109 -6.22 -0.88 14.60
C ASP A 109 -5.47 0.44 14.30
N ALA A 110 -4.35 0.36 13.58
CA ALA A 110 -3.52 1.51 13.21
C ALA A 110 -3.74 1.95 11.76
N ILE A 111 -3.42 3.21 11.48
CA ILE A 111 -3.29 3.74 10.12
C ILE A 111 -1.81 4.02 9.88
N VAL A 112 -1.25 3.51 8.78
CA VAL A 112 0.17 3.62 8.41
C VAL A 112 0.38 4.15 6.99
#